data_AF-A0AAD7FYS5-F1
#
_entry.id   AF-A0AAD7FYS5-F1
#
_cell.length_a   1.000
_cell.length_b   1.000
_cell.length_c   1.000
_cell.angle_alpha   90.00
_cell.angle_beta   90.00
_cell.angle_gamma   90.00
#
_symmetry.space_group_name_H-M   'P 1'
#
loop_
_entity.id
_entity.type
_entity.pdbx_description
1 polymer ?
#
loop_
_entity_poly.entity_id
_entity_poly.type
_entity_poly.pdbx_seq_one_letter_code
_entity_poly.pdbx_strand_id
1 'polypeptide(L)'
;MLLWLVAGACFTASLFCLKRWQLRKLEPAFRATRLTRSTFVLSEWSDIYDEHPQIYVKVVPDANTILIIDTGCGGATRNPDIGLTNLREFIETVQLDCNGGAALNEGKKLDYIVVLTHCHYDHILAVEQFEGYPILVSSHSPDFVSTDNLPAHSLCAHLGIKTPTYTPTLVPHEHPIHSKSQIALGVTILHTPGHTPDELALYDSAEKMLYVGDSLYEREPIIFPSEGSIVEWMSSMDYLLAFVKEKGRGGLVRINSGHATVHQPAQEVLEKTMDFMRDIVGGKEPLRRRLVVRGEDNVVYEQEGGRFALRCPERLVLDARKLNEE
;
A
#
# COMPACT_ATOMS: atom_id res chain seq x y z
N MET A 1 32.94 -37.12 -75.47
CA MET A 1 33.86 -38.28 -75.35
C MET A 1 34.57 -38.14 -74.01
N LEU A 2 34.32 -39.06 -73.07
CA LEU A 2 34.79 -39.11 -71.66
C LEU A 2 34.48 -37.87 -70.76
N LEU A 3 34.23 -37.89 -69.44
CA LEU A 3 33.91 -38.86 -68.36
C LEU A 3 34.77 -38.61 -67.09
N TRP A 4 34.09 -38.58 -65.92
CA TRP A 4 34.57 -38.80 -64.53
C TRP A 4 35.16 -37.59 -63.75
N LEU A 5 34.61 -37.16 -62.58
CA LEU A 5 34.47 -37.71 -61.19
C LEU A 5 35.62 -37.18 -60.27
N VAL A 6 35.47 -36.90 -58.96
CA VAL A 6 34.45 -37.18 -57.91
C VAL A 6 34.21 -35.92 -57.02
N ALA A 7 33.26 -35.96 -56.07
CA ALA A 7 33.03 -34.95 -55.00
C ALA A 7 33.68 -35.32 -53.64
N GLY A 8 33.67 -34.40 -52.66
CA GLY A 8 34.00 -34.70 -51.24
C GLY A 8 34.23 -33.44 -50.38
N ALA A 9 33.61 -33.37 -49.19
CA ALA A 9 33.65 -32.20 -48.29
C ALA A 9 34.08 -32.58 -46.85
N CYS A 10 34.69 -31.65 -46.09
CA CYS A 10 34.46 -31.48 -44.64
C CYS A 10 35.21 -30.29 -43.98
N PHE A 11 34.49 -29.61 -43.08
CA PHE A 11 34.90 -28.99 -41.79
C PHE A 11 36.34 -28.47 -41.53
N THR A 12 36.42 -27.25 -40.97
CA THR A 12 36.64 -27.04 -39.51
C THR A 12 36.36 -25.58 -39.11
N ALA A 13 36.19 -25.32 -37.81
CA ALA A 13 35.62 -24.08 -37.25
C ALA A 13 36.61 -23.26 -36.39
N SER A 14 36.08 -22.24 -35.68
CA SER A 14 36.74 -21.27 -34.77
C SER A 14 37.16 -19.96 -35.48
N LEU A 15 36.82 -18.74 -35.03
CA LEU A 15 36.51 -18.25 -33.67
C LEU A 15 35.21 -17.39 -33.65
N PHE A 16 34.02 -18.01 -33.61
CA PHE A 16 32.82 -17.23 -33.28
C PHE A 16 32.75 -17.00 -31.78
N CYS A 17 32.92 -15.74 -31.38
CA CYS A 17 32.84 -15.30 -29.99
C CYS A 17 31.42 -15.52 -29.47
N LEU A 18 31.19 -16.67 -28.84
CA LEU A 18 30.03 -16.97 -28.01
C LEU A 18 30.08 -16.08 -26.74
N LYS A 19 29.86 -14.77 -26.92
CA LYS A 19 29.31 -13.93 -25.87
C LYS A 19 27.94 -14.48 -25.54
N ARG A 20 27.95 -15.39 -24.59
CA ARG A 20 26.80 -15.99 -23.93
C ARG A 20 26.10 -14.89 -23.15
N TRP A 21 25.36 -14.03 -23.85
CA TRP A 21 24.33 -13.19 -23.28
C TRP A 21 23.25 -14.13 -22.74
N GLN A 22 23.51 -14.70 -21.56
CA GLN A 22 22.43 -14.99 -20.65
C GLN A 22 21.73 -13.65 -20.44
N LEU A 23 20.55 -13.50 -21.04
CA LEU A 23 19.57 -12.54 -20.58
C LEU A 23 19.46 -12.78 -19.07
N ARG A 24 20.05 -11.89 -18.27
CA ARG A 24 19.73 -11.85 -16.84
C ARG A 24 18.23 -11.69 -16.80
N LYS A 25 17.52 -12.67 -16.23
CA LYS A 25 16.17 -12.40 -15.73
C LYS A 25 16.38 -11.33 -14.66
N LEU A 26 16.08 -10.08 -15.00
CA LEU A 26 16.21 -8.98 -14.07
C LEU A 26 15.16 -9.18 -12.98
N GLU A 27 15.55 -8.95 -11.74
CA GLU A 27 14.68 -9.17 -10.60
C GLU A 27 13.50 -8.18 -10.63
N PRO A 28 12.33 -8.54 -10.07
CA PRO A 28 11.23 -7.60 -9.89
C PRO A 28 11.47 -6.67 -8.69
N ALA A 29 10.98 -5.43 -8.80
CA ALA A 29 10.96 -4.46 -7.69
C ALA A 29 10.03 -4.89 -6.55
N PHE A 30 9.08 -5.79 -6.84
CA PHE A 30 8.06 -6.28 -5.93
C PHE A 30 8.35 -7.73 -5.50
N ARG A 31 7.99 -8.07 -4.27
CA ARG A 31 7.86 -9.46 -3.78
C ARG A 31 6.43 -9.68 -3.33
N ALA A 32 5.89 -10.88 -3.53
CA ALA A 32 4.51 -11.20 -3.13
C ALA A 32 4.47 -12.36 -2.12
N THR A 33 3.70 -12.17 -1.04
CA THR A 33 3.37 -13.21 -0.06
C THR A 33 1.86 -13.40 -0.03
N ARG A 34 1.40 -14.65 -0.04
CA ARG A 34 -0.03 -14.95 0.15
C ARG A 34 -0.41 -14.76 1.62
N LEU A 35 -1.43 -13.96 1.89
CA LEU A 35 -1.99 -13.78 3.24
C LEU A 35 -3.14 -14.75 3.51
N THR A 36 -4.03 -14.91 2.52
CA THR A 36 -5.31 -15.62 2.67
C THR A 36 -5.56 -16.51 1.45
N ARG A 37 -6.79 -17.03 1.27
CA ARG A 37 -7.10 -17.83 0.08
C ARG A 37 -7.11 -16.96 -1.17
N SER A 38 -7.61 -15.72 -1.09
CA SER A 38 -7.74 -14.82 -2.24
C SER A 38 -6.80 -13.61 -2.25
N THR A 39 -6.17 -13.26 -1.12
CA THR A 39 -5.40 -12.02 -0.97
C THR A 39 -3.90 -12.26 -0.75
N PHE A 40 -3.10 -11.40 -1.38
CA PHE A 40 -1.65 -11.32 -1.31
C PHE A 40 -1.24 -9.93 -0.82
N VAL A 41 -0.12 -9.85 -0.12
CA VAL A 41 0.61 -8.60 0.10
C VAL A 41 1.81 -8.57 -0.83
N LEU A 42 2.01 -7.43 -1.48
CA LEU A 42 3.13 -7.11 -2.35
C LEU A 42 3.95 -6.03 -1.64
N SER A 43 5.27 -6.21 -1.56
CA SER A 43 6.18 -5.23 -0.95
C SER A 43 7.20 -4.73 -1.97
N GLU A 44 7.34 -3.42 -2.11
CA GLU A 44 8.51 -2.82 -2.78
C GLU A 44 9.72 -2.95 -1.85
N TRP A 45 10.67 -3.83 -2.19
CA TRP A 45 11.73 -4.25 -1.25
C TRP A 45 13.05 -3.47 -1.42
N SER A 46 13.11 -2.55 -2.38
CA SER A 46 14.31 -1.82 -2.76
C SER A 46 13.95 -0.54 -3.52
N ASP A 47 12.93 0.18 -3.07
CA ASP A 47 12.54 1.47 -3.63
C ASP A 47 13.62 2.55 -3.39
N ILE A 48 13.50 3.73 -4.01
CA ILE A 48 14.47 4.84 -3.84
C ILE A 48 14.20 5.76 -2.65
N TYR A 49 13.08 5.57 -1.95
CA TYR A 49 12.55 6.45 -0.91
C TYR A 49 12.79 5.91 0.50
N ASP A 50 13.02 4.59 0.63
CA ASP A 50 13.18 3.83 1.89
C ASP A 50 11.85 3.67 2.66
N GLU A 51 10.72 3.73 1.96
CA GLU A 51 9.37 3.65 2.56
C GLU A 51 8.83 2.20 2.66
N HIS A 52 9.22 1.31 1.73
CA HIS A 52 8.81 -0.11 1.71
C HIS A 52 7.29 -0.40 1.84
N PRO A 53 6.40 0.28 1.09
CA PRO A 53 4.95 0.16 1.25
C PRO A 53 4.40 -1.23 0.89
N GLN A 54 3.22 -1.51 1.44
CA GLN A 54 2.48 -2.76 1.34
C GLN A 54 1.24 -2.58 0.47
N ILE A 55 1.30 -3.16 -0.73
CA ILE A 55 0.20 -3.19 -1.69
C ILE A 55 -0.60 -4.48 -1.49
N TYR A 56 -1.91 -4.40 -1.32
CA TYR A 56 -2.75 -5.61 -1.16
C TYR A 56 -3.49 -5.95 -2.45
N VAL A 57 -3.40 -7.20 -2.88
CA VAL A 57 -4.01 -7.69 -4.12
C VAL A 57 -4.94 -8.86 -3.81
N LYS A 58 -6.25 -8.64 -3.93
CA LYS A 58 -7.30 -9.64 -3.74
C LYS A 58 -7.84 -10.10 -5.10
N VAL A 59 -7.64 -11.38 -5.41
CA VAL A 59 -8.06 -12.00 -6.68
C VAL A 59 -9.44 -12.63 -6.50
N VAL A 60 -10.45 -12.17 -7.25
CA VAL A 60 -11.85 -12.64 -7.17
C VAL A 60 -12.31 -13.17 -8.54
N PRO A 61 -11.96 -14.42 -8.91
CA PRO A 61 -12.27 -14.98 -10.24
C PRO A 61 -13.76 -15.02 -10.56
N ASP A 62 -14.60 -15.34 -9.56
CA ASP A 62 -16.06 -15.41 -9.71
C ASP A 62 -16.69 -14.04 -10.07
N ALA A 63 -15.99 -12.95 -9.75
CA ALA A 63 -16.37 -11.58 -10.09
C ALA A 63 -15.60 -11.03 -11.33
N ASN A 64 -14.80 -11.86 -11.99
CA ASN A 64 -13.85 -11.50 -13.05
C ASN A 64 -12.93 -10.31 -12.70
N THR A 65 -12.57 -10.16 -11.42
CA THR A 65 -11.94 -8.91 -10.91
C THR A 65 -10.76 -9.18 -9.98
N ILE A 66 -9.76 -8.31 -10.05
CA ILE A 66 -8.73 -8.12 -9.02
C ILE A 66 -8.97 -6.77 -8.36
N LEU A 67 -9.07 -6.77 -7.03
CA LEU A 67 -9.02 -5.57 -6.21
C LEU A 67 -7.57 -5.32 -5.80
N ILE A 68 -7.10 -4.09 -6.01
CA ILE A 68 -5.81 -3.59 -5.57
C ILE A 68 -6.06 -2.52 -4.51
N ILE A 69 -5.37 -2.60 -3.38
CA ILE A 69 -5.33 -1.58 -2.33
C ILE A 69 -3.92 -1.01 -2.34
N ASP A 70 -3.83 0.29 -2.65
CA ASP A 70 -2.60 1.05 -2.89
C ASP A 70 -1.73 0.53 -4.04
N THR A 71 -0.78 1.35 -4.47
CA THR A 71 0.01 1.13 -5.69
C THR A 71 1.52 1.32 -5.49
N GLY A 72 1.97 1.64 -4.27
CA GLY A 72 3.39 1.71 -3.93
C GLY A 72 4.10 2.96 -4.46
N CYS A 73 5.43 2.95 -4.30
CA CYS A 73 6.36 3.96 -4.79
C CYS A 73 6.62 3.89 -6.32
N GLY A 74 5.93 3.01 -7.05
CA GLY A 74 6.04 2.91 -8.50
C GLY A 74 7.22 2.08 -9.00
N GLY A 75 7.86 1.29 -8.14
CA GLY A 75 8.96 0.39 -8.48
C GLY A 75 10.28 1.08 -8.82
N ALA A 76 10.41 2.39 -8.58
CA ALA A 76 11.65 3.13 -8.83
C ALA A 76 12.76 2.63 -7.88
N THR A 77 13.92 2.25 -8.41
CA THR A 77 14.99 1.61 -7.62
C THR A 77 16.39 2.08 -8.00
N ARG A 78 17.34 1.96 -7.05
CA ARG A 78 18.80 2.10 -7.28
C ARG A 78 19.51 0.77 -7.50
N ASN A 79 18.82 -0.37 -7.37
CA ASN A 79 19.44 -1.68 -7.50
C ASN A 79 19.61 -2.08 -8.99
N PRO A 80 20.84 -2.27 -9.50
CA PRO A 80 21.10 -2.53 -10.91
C PRO A 80 20.73 -3.95 -11.38
N ASP A 81 20.41 -4.86 -10.45
CA ASP A 81 19.94 -6.21 -10.79
C ASP A 81 18.40 -6.28 -10.95
N ILE A 82 17.67 -5.24 -10.52
CA ILE A 82 16.21 -5.10 -10.73
C ILE A 82 15.96 -4.51 -12.12
N GLY A 83 14.92 -5.01 -12.80
CA GLY A 83 14.55 -4.54 -14.13
C GLY A 83 13.11 -4.80 -14.56
N LEU A 84 12.28 -5.37 -13.69
CA LEU A 84 10.82 -5.30 -13.80
C LEU A 84 10.32 -4.39 -12.67
N THR A 85 10.03 -3.14 -13.03
CA THR A 85 9.60 -2.07 -12.10
C THR A 85 8.11 -1.73 -12.22
N ASN A 86 7.41 -2.26 -13.23
CA ASN A 86 6.00 -2.02 -13.43
C ASN A 86 5.16 -3.00 -12.57
N LEU A 87 4.37 -2.47 -11.62
CA LEU A 87 3.52 -3.23 -10.70
C LEU A 87 2.49 -4.08 -11.46
N ARG A 88 1.88 -3.52 -12.50
CA ARG A 88 0.90 -4.24 -13.32
C ARG A 88 1.54 -5.39 -14.10
N GLU A 89 2.70 -5.16 -14.71
CA GLU A 89 3.46 -6.22 -15.40
C GLU A 89 3.88 -7.31 -14.41
N PHE A 90 4.24 -6.97 -13.18
CA PHE A 90 4.52 -7.94 -12.11
C PHE A 90 3.29 -8.83 -11.85
N ILE A 91 2.13 -8.22 -11.62
CA ILE A 91 0.85 -8.91 -11.39
C ILE A 91 0.46 -9.80 -12.59
N GLU A 92 0.68 -9.36 -13.82
CA GLU A 92 0.26 -10.04 -15.06
C GLU A 92 1.24 -11.13 -15.56
N THR A 93 2.52 -11.07 -15.18
CA THR A 93 3.58 -11.91 -15.81
C THR A 93 4.47 -12.71 -14.85
N VAL A 94 4.65 -12.28 -13.60
CA VAL A 94 5.63 -12.92 -12.70
C VAL A 94 5.01 -14.17 -12.06
N GLN A 95 5.67 -15.31 -12.28
CA GLN A 95 5.29 -16.59 -11.67
C GLN A 95 5.64 -16.57 -10.18
N LEU A 96 4.67 -16.84 -9.31
CA LEU A 96 4.84 -16.77 -7.86
C LEU A 96 4.69 -18.15 -7.22
N ASP A 97 5.66 -18.57 -6.42
CA ASP A 97 5.58 -19.84 -5.66
C ASP A 97 4.42 -19.82 -4.66
N CYS A 98 4.15 -18.67 -4.02
CA CYS A 98 2.98 -18.47 -3.17
C CYS A 98 1.64 -18.55 -3.96
N ASN A 99 1.68 -18.55 -5.29
CA ASN A 99 0.57 -18.79 -6.20
C ASN A 99 0.74 -20.03 -7.09
N GLY A 100 1.48 -21.04 -6.62
CA GLY A 100 1.61 -22.33 -7.30
C GLY A 100 2.36 -22.24 -8.64
N GLY A 101 3.22 -21.24 -8.81
CA GLY A 101 3.95 -20.98 -10.05
C GLY A 101 3.19 -20.18 -11.10
N ALA A 102 2.00 -19.65 -10.78
CA ALA A 102 1.21 -18.80 -11.68
C ALA A 102 1.34 -17.31 -11.31
N ALA A 103 1.19 -16.42 -12.30
CA ALA A 103 1.01 -14.99 -12.06
C ALA A 103 -0.39 -14.70 -11.47
N LEU A 104 -0.57 -13.54 -10.85
CA LEU A 104 -1.84 -13.15 -10.22
C LEU A 104 -2.93 -12.85 -11.26
N ASN A 105 -2.55 -12.31 -12.43
CA ASN A 105 -3.45 -12.06 -13.56
C ASN A 105 -2.85 -12.52 -14.89
N GLU A 106 -2.44 -13.79 -14.97
CA GLU A 106 -1.75 -14.33 -16.16
C GLU A 106 -2.53 -14.05 -17.45
N GLY A 107 -1.92 -13.24 -18.33
CA GLY A 107 -2.51 -12.87 -19.62
C GLY A 107 -3.66 -11.85 -19.54
N LYS A 108 -3.76 -11.08 -18.44
CA LYS A 108 -4.74 -9.99 -18.25
C LYS A 108 -6.19 -10.48 -18.46
N LYS A 109 -6.55 -11.57 -17.78
CA LYS A 109 -7.87 -12.22 -17.89
C LYS A 109 -8.93 -11.51 -17.02
N LEU A 110 -8.52 -10.98 -15.87
CA LEU A 110 -9.38 -10.29 -14.91
C LEU A 110 -9.29 -8.76 -15.08
N ASP A 111 -10.41 -8.07 -14.88
CA ASP A 111 -10.46 -6.61 -14.78
C ASP A 111 -9.88 -6.15 -13.43
N TYR A 112 -9.46 -4.88 -13.33
CA TYR A 112 -8.98 -4.28 -12.08
C TYR A 112 -10.01 -3.34 -11.45
N ILE A 113 -9.95 -3.22 -10.12
CA ILE A 113 -10.43 -2.07 -9.36
C ILE A 113 -9.28 -1.68 -8.43
N VAL A 114 -8.92 -0.41 -8.39
CA VAL A 114 -7.92 0.14 -7.46
C VAL A 114 -8.66 0.93 -6.39
N VAL A 115 -8.23 0.81 -5.14
CA VAL A 115 -8.59 1.71 -4.05
C VAL A 115 -7.29 2.30 -3.52
N LEU A 116 -7.23 3.62 -3.40
CA LEU A 116 -6.12 4.30 -2.73
C LEU A 116 -6.59 4.61 -1.30
N THR A 117 -5.83 4.17 -0.30
CA THR A 117 -6.16 4.41 1.11
C THR A 117 -6.11 5.90 1.42
N HIS A 118 -5.09 6.59 0.90
CA HIS A 118 -4.95 8.03 0.92
C HIS A 118 -4.01 8.49 -0.20
N CYS A 119 -3.80 9.81 -0.31
CA CYS A 119 -3.12 10.39 -1.47
C CYS A 119 -1.58 10.45 -1.41
N HIS A 120 -0.89 10.00 -0.35
CA HIS A 120 0.58 10.09 -0.29
C HIS A 120 1.26 9.28 -1.41
N TYR A 121 2.41 9.78 -1.85
CA TYR A 121 3.14 9.30 -3.03
C TYR A 121 3.40 7.78 -3.04
N ASP A 122 3.84 7.23 -1.92
CA ASP A 122 4.10 5.83 -1.64
C ASP A 122 2.86 4.92 -1.69
N HIS A 123 1.66 5.49 -1.84
CA HIS A 123 0.40 4.77 -2.07
C HIS A 123 -0.09 4.94 -3.51
N ILE A 124 0.32 6.00 -4.22
CA ILE A 124 -0.27 6.40 -5.51
C ILE A 124 0.68 6.35 -6.71
N LEU A 125 2.00 6.20 -6.54
CA LEU A 125 2.96 6.41 -7.65
C LEU A 125 2.82 5.42 -8.81
N ALA A 126 2.24 4.23 -8.63
CA ALA A 126 1.98 3.29 -9.74
C ALA A 126 0.55 3.37 -10.32
N VAL A 127 -0.31 4.27 -9.84
CA VAL A 127 -1.74 4.31 -10.22
C VAL A 127 -1.98 4.51 -11.73
N GLU A 128 -1.11 5.25 -12.43
CA GLU A 128 -1.21 5.46 -13.89
C GLU A 128 -1.17 4.14 -14.69
N GLN A 129 -0.62 3.06 -14.12
CA GLN A 129 -0.58 1.74 -14.77
C GLN A 129 -1.98 1.10 -14.88
N PHE A 130 -2.95 1.61 -14.13
CA PHE A 130 -4.34 1.15 -14.08
C PHE A 130 -5.32 2.13 -14.74
N GLU A 131 -4.83 3.03 -15.61
CA GLU A 131 -5.69 3.86 -16.46
C GLU A 131 -6.76 3.02 -17.19
N GLY A 132 -7.99 3.55 -17.24
CA GLY A 132 -9.16 2.87 -17.82
C GLY A 132 -9.89 1.91 -16.89
N TYR A 133 -9.40 1.70 -15.66
CA TYR A 133 -10.09 0.96 -14.60
C TYR A 133 -10.62 1.90 -13.50
N PRO A 134 -11.62 1.48 -12.70
CA PRO A 134 -12.08 2.27 -11.56
C PRO A 134 -10.97 2.44 -10.52
N ILE A 135 -10.72 3.70 -10.14
CA ILE A 135 -9.83 4.09 -9.05
C ILE A 135 -10.70 4.77 -8.01
N LEU A 136 -10.93 4.12 -6.87
CA LEU A 136 -11.80 4.61 -5.80
C LEU A 136 -10.96 5.34 -4.75
N VAL A 137 -11.43 6.51 -4.33
CA VAL A 137 -10.81 7.32 -3.26
C VAL A 137 -11.89 7.91 -2.36
N SER A 138 -11.50 8.43 -1.20
CA SER A 138 -12.46 8.98 -0.23
C SER A 138 -13.24 10.18 -0.74
N SER A 139 -14.56 10.16 -0.55
CA SER A 139 -15.40 11.36 -0.69
C SER A 139 -15.43 12.21 0.60
N HIS A 140 -14.62 11.92 1.62
CA HIS A 140 -14.63 12.65 2.89
C HIS A 140 -14.10 14.09 2.71
N SER A 141 -12.99 14.23 1.97
CA SER A 141 -12.38 15.53 1.66
C SER A 141 -12.07 15.64 0.16
N PRO A 142 -13.10 15.87 -0.70
CA PRO A 142 -12.92 15.93 -2.16
C PRO A 142 -11.90 16.97 -2.62
N ASP A 143 -11.83 18.10 -1.92
CA ASP A 143 -10.90 19.19 -2.25
C ASP A 143 -9.45 18.81 -1.96
N PHE A 144 -9.19 17.96 -0.95
CA PHE A 144 -7.85 17.47 -0.60
C PHE A 144 -7.25 16.60 -1.71
N VAL A 145 -8.07 15.77 -2.34
CA VAL A 145 -7.68 14.89 -3.46
C VAL A 145 -7.93 15.51 -4.85
N SER A 146 -8.29 16.79 -4.91
CA SER A 146 -8.52 17.49 -6.18
C SER A 146 -7.22 17.70 -6.96
N THR A 147 -7.29 17.75 -8.30
CA THR A 147 -6.13 17.87 -9.19
C THR A 147 -5.19 19.04 -8.85
N ASP A 148 -5.74 20.14 -8.36
CA ASP A 148 -4.97 21.36 -8.04
C ASP A 148 -4.22 21.23 -6.69
N ASN A 149 -4.80 20.52 -5.72
CA ASN A 149 -4.21 20.35 -4.38
C ASN A 149 -3.36 19.08 -4.25
N LEU A 150 -3.68 18.03 -5.02
CA LEU A 150 -3.03 16.72 -4.99
C LEU A 150 -1.49 16.81 -5.07
N PRO A 151 -0.83 17.67 -5.88
CA PRO A 151 0.62 17.75 -5.90
C PRO A 151 1.26 18.14 -4.57
N ALA A 152 0.57 18.95 -3.75
CA ALA A 152 1.03 19.32 -2.41
C ALA A 152 0.74 18.20 -1.41
N HIS A 153 -0.52 17.77 -1.33
CA HIS A 153 -0.99 16.81 -0.32
C HIS A 153 -0.49 15.38 -0.56
N SER A 154 -0.19 14.99 -1.80
CA SER A 154 0.51 13.73 -2.08
C SER A 154 1.99 13.74 -1.72
N LEU A 155 2.53 14.88 -1.26
CA LEU A 155 3.95 15.13 -1.00
C LEU A 155 4.87 15.09 -2.24
N CYS A 156 4.32 14.83 -3.44
CA CYS A 156 5.11 14.76 -4.68
C CYS A 156 5.84 16.07 -4.99
N ALA A 157 5.19 17.22 -4.81
CA ALA A 157 5.80 18.53 -5.00
C ALA A 157 6.93 18.80 -3.99
N HIS A 158 6.84 18.26 -2.78
CA HIS A 158 7.90 18.38 -1.76
C HIS A 158 9.13 17.54 -2.13
N LEU A 159 8.93 16.36 -2.71
CA LEU A 159 10.00 15.48 -3.21
C LEU A 159 10.56 15.93 -4.57
N GLY A 160 9.92 16.89 -5.24
CA GLY A 160 10.30 17.34 -6.58
C GLY A 160 10.03 16.30 -7.68
N ILE A 161 9.08 15.39 -7.46
CA ILE A 161 8.72 14.33 -8.40
C ILE A 161 7.39 14.63 -9.12
N LYS A 162 7.13 13.93 -10.23
CA LYS A 162 5.87 14.04 -10.97
C LYS A 162 4.73 13.42 -10.14
N THR A 163 3.71 14.21 -9.82
CA THR A 163 2.44 13.70 -9.32
C THR A 163 1.74 12.82 -10.38
N PRO A 164 1.27 11.61 -10.05
CA PRO A 164 0.49 10.78 -10.97
C PRO A 164 -0.82 11.45 -11.38
N THR A 165 -1.22 11.30 -12.65
CA THR A 165 -2.48 11.80 -13.18
C THR A 165 -3.49 10.66 -13.31
N TYR A 166 -4.64 10.78 -12.65
CA TYR A 166 -5.73 9.80 -12.75
C TYR A 166 -7.10 10.46 -12.53
N THR A 167 -8.18 9.74 -12.86
CA THR A 167 -9.55 10.19 -12.63
C THR A 167 -10.13 9.45 -11.43
N PRO A 168 -10.19 10.05 -10.23
CA PRO A 168 -10.76 9.41 -9.05
C PRO A 168 -12.28 9.25 -9.15
N THR A 169 -12.78 8.14 -8.62
CA THR A 169 -14.20 7.95 -8.27
C THR A 169 -14.32 8.16 -6.76
N LEU A 170 -14.90 9.29 -6.35
CA LEU A 170 -15.15 9.59 -4.94
C LEU A 170 -16.25 8.65 -4.40
N VAL A 171 -15.95 7.89 -3.35
CA VAL A 171 -16.90 6.96 -2.72
C VAL A 171 -17.22 7.33 -1.27
N PRO A 172 -18.48 7.16 -0.81
CA PRO A 172 -18.88 7.49 0.56
C PRO A 172 -18.37 6.48 1.59
N HIS A 173 -18.52 6.82 2.87
CA HIS A 173 -18.31 5.90 3.97
C HIS A 173 -19.24 4.68 3.84
N GLU A 174 -18.78 3.50 4.28
CA GLU A 174 -19.49 2.21 4.15
C GLU A 174 -19.81 1.77 2.71
N HIS A 175 -19.03 2.21 1.71
CA HIS A 175 -19.23 1.83 0.30
C HIS A 175 -18.84 0.38 -0.01
N PRO A 176 -19.76 -0.50 -0.46
CA PRO A 176 -19.44 -1.88 -0.83
C PRO A 176 -18.90 -1.99 -2.26
N ILE A 177 -17.73 -2.61 -2.43
CA ILE A 177 -17.07 -2.74 -3.74
C ILE A 177 -17.72 -3.87 -4.55
N HIS A 178 -18.11 -3.54 -5.78
CA HIS A 178 -18.68 -4.47 -6.76
C HIS A 178 -17.86 -4.44 -8.06
N SER A 179 -17.77 -5.58 -8.75
CA SER A 179 -17.19 -5.66 -10.07
C SER A 179 -17.99 -4.87 -11.11
N LYS A 180 -17.41 -4.71 -12.31
CA LYS A 180 -18.09 -4.20 -13.51
C LYS A 180 -19.42 -4.91 -13.80
N SER A 181 -19.51 -6.21 -13.49
CA SER A 181 -20.73 -7.03 -13.63
C SER A 181 -21.64 -7.00 -12.41
N GLN A 182 -21.44 -6.06 -11.47
CA GLN A 182 -22.20 -5.90 -10.23
C GLN A 182 -22.13 -7.10 -9.27
N ILE A 183 -21.04 -7.89 -9.35
CA ILE A 183 -20.77 -8.98 -8.40
C ILE A 183 -19.99 -8.41 -7.22
N ALA A 184 -20.51 -8.53 -6.01
CA ALA A 184 -19.85 -8.03 -4.80
C ALA A 184 -18.50 -8.72 -4.56
N LEU A 185 -17.46 -7.94 -4.22
CA LEU A 185 -16.13 -8.48 -3.92
C LEU A 185 -15.98 -8.92 -2.45
N GLY A 186 -17.01 -8.71 -1.63
CA GLY A 186 -16.99 -8.97 -0.18
C GLY A 186 -16.24 -7.92 0.65
N VAL A 187 -15.84 -6.81 0.03
CA VAL A 187 -15.05 -5.72 0.64
C VAL A 187 -15.85 -4.44 0.73
N THR A 188 -15.78 -3.77 1.88
CA THR A 188 -16.41 -2.46 2.15
C THR A 188 -15.35 -1.42 2.50
N ILE A 189 -15.46 -0.23 1.90
CA ILE A 189 -14.63 0.94 2.19
C ILE A 189 -15.21 1.72 3.37
N LEU A 190 -14.36 2.13 4.30
CA LEU A 190 -14.67 2.85 5.53
C LEU A 190 -13.82 4.13 5.55
N HIS A 191 -14.45 5.31 5.65
CA HIS A 191 -13.68 6.55 5.88
C HIS A 191 -13.11 6.55 7.29
N THR A 192 -11.81 6.81 7.43
CA THR A 192 -11.09 6.83 8.71
C THR A 192 -10.13 8.02 8.78
N PRO A 193 -10.61 9.27 8.60
CA PRO A 193 -9.78 10.47 8.59
C PRO A 193 -8.96 10.60 9.88
N GLY A 194 -7.75 11.13 9.76
CA GLY A 194 -6.90 11.41 10.91
C GLY A 194 -5.42 11.43 10.58
N HIS A 195 -4.90 10.44 9.87
CA HIS A 195 -3.55 10.51 9.29
C HIS A 195 -3.53 11.60 8.20
N THR A 196 -4.39 11.44 7.20
CA THR A 196 -4.84 12.51 6.29
C THR A 196 -6.36 12.68 6.37
N PRO A 197 -6.92 13.77 5.82
CA PRO A 197 -8.37 13.95 5.68
C PRO A 197 -9.05 13.01 4.67
N ASP A 198 -8.29 12.34 3.79
CA ASP A 198 -8.82 11.41 2.79
C ASP A 198 -8.63 9.92 3.15
N GLU A 199 -8.02 9.62 4.30
CA GLU A 199 -7.71 8.26 4.77
C GLU A 199 -8.92 7.30 4.77
N LEU A 200 -8.69 6.12 4.19
CA LEU A 200 -9.63 5.00 4.09
C LEU A 200 -9.08 3.72 4.72
N ALA A 201 -9.92 3.06 5.50
CA ALA A 201 -9.79 1.64 5.80
C ALA A 201 -10.68 0.80 4.85
N LEU A 202 -10.34 -0.47 4.68
CA LEU A 202 -11.14 -1.45 3.94
C LEU A 202 -11.36 -2.69 4.78
N TYR A 203 -12.60 -3.20 4.82
CA TYR A 203 -12.93 -4.46 5.48
C TYR A 203 -13.37 -5.54 4.50
N ASP A 204 -12.58 -6.60 4.41
CA ASP A 204 -12.90 -7.85 3.72
C ASP A 204 -13.69 -8.77 4.66
N SER A 205 -15.00 -8.83 4.44
CA SER A 205 -15.92 -9.66 5.22
C SER A 205 -15.78 -11.17 4.96
N ALA A 206 -15.27 -11.56 3.79
CA ALA A 206 -15.13 -12.96 3.39
C ALA A 206 -13.91 -13.62 4.04
N GLU A 207 -12.81 -12.87 4.21
CA GLU A 207 -11.57 -13.36 4.81
C GLU A 207 -11.22 -12.73 6.17
N LYS A 208 -12.09 -11.85 6.68
CA LYS A 208 -11.96 -11.14 7.97
C LYS A 208 -10.67 -10.32 8.08
N MET A 209 -10.32 -9.62 7.01
CA MET A 209 -9.14 -8.76 6.93
C MET A 209 -9.58 -7.30 6.97
N LEU A 210 -8.93 -6.51 7.82
CA LEU A 210 -9.02 -5.06 7.86
C LEU A 210 -7.70 -4.50 7.31
N TYR A 211 -7.79 -3.60 6.34
CA TYR A 211 -6.67 -2.83 5.78
C TYR A 211 -6.86 -1.39 6.24
N VAL A 212 -5.84 -0.75 6.81
CA VAL A 212 -6.00 0.54 7.50
C VAL A 212 -5.09 1.65 7.00
N GLY A 213 -4.48 1.48 5.81
CA GLY A 213 -3.52 2.46 5.28
C GLY A 213 -2.45 2.80 6.32
N ASP A 214 -2.23 4.09 6.49
CA ASP A 214 -1.20 4.65 7.36
C ASP A 214 -1.68 4.96 8.77
N SER A 215 -2.97 4.73 9.03
CA SER A 215 -3.59 4.99 10.33
C SER A 215 -2.80 4.40 11.51
N LEU A 216 -2.14 3.25 11.39
CA LEU A 216 -1.26 2.76 12.46
C LEU A 216 -0.20 1.77 12.00
N TYR A 217 0.89 1.71 12.76
CA TYR A 217 1.92 0.68 12.64
C TYR A 217 2.36 0.16 14.00
N GLU A 218 2.82 -1.09 14.02
CA GLU A 218 3.69 -1.65 15.05
C GLU A 218 5.14 -1.60 14.57
N ARG A 219 6.09 -1.36 15.49
CA ARG A 219 7.57 -1.37 15.31
C ARG A 219 8.16 -0.28 14.42
N GLU A 220 7.31 0.48 13.73
CA GLU A 220 7.66 1.70 12.99
C GLU A 220 6.82 2.88 13.50
N PRO A 221 7.30 4.14 13.36
CA PRO A 221 6.58 5.30 13.87
C PRO A 221 5.36 5.62 13.00
N ILE A 222 4.21 5.82 13.63
CA ILE A 222 3.07 6.48 12.99
C ILE A 222 3.51 7.92 12.70
N ILE A 223 3.43 8.36 11.44
CA ILE A 223 3.94 9.66 10.98
C ILE A 223 2.78 10.52 10.53
N PHE A 224 2.33 11.46 11.37
CA PHE A 224 1.30 12.41 10.94
C PHE A 224 1.94 13.51 10.07
N PRO A 225 1.37 13.82 8.88
CA PRO A 225 1.69 15.03 8.12
C PRO A 225 1.14 16.29 8.80
N SER A 226 1.40 17.46 8.21
CA SER A 226 0.87 18.73 8.71
C SER A 226 -0.66 18.79 8.61
N GLU A 227 -1.24 18.07 7.65
CA GLU A 227 -2.68 18.01 7.37
C GLU A 227 -3.43 16.97 8.22
N GLY A 228 -2.73 16.22 9.06
CA GLY A 228 -3.33 15.23 9.97
C GLY A 228 -3.97 15.83 11.23
N SER A 229 -4.73 14.99 11.93
CA SER A 229 -5.50 15.32 13.13
C SER A 229 -5.55 14.12 14.08
N ILE A 230 -4.88 14.22 15.24
CA ILE A 230 -4.92 13.17 16.28
C ILE A 230 -6.34 12.99 16.85
N VAL A 231 -7.17 14.03 16.84
CA VAL A 231 -8.54 14.01 17.36
C VAL A 231 -9.48 13.20 16.44
N GLU A 232 -9.41 13.45 15.14
CA GLU A 232 -10.17 12.69 14.14
C GLU A 232 -9.65 11.26 14.07
N TRP A 233 -8.32 11.08 14.13
CA TRP A 233 -7.69 9.77 14.21
C TRP A 233 -8.20 8.94 15.40
N MET A 234 -8.24 9.51 16.61
CA MET A 234 -8.75 8.82 17.79
C MET A 234 -10.22 8.41 17.61
N SER A 235 -11.02 9.27 16.98
CA SER A 235 -12.43 8.99 16.66
C SER A 235 -12.56 7.84 15.63
N SER A 236 -11.74 7.86 14.59
CA SER A 236 -11.65 6.80 13.57
C SER A 236 -11.19 5.47 14.17
N MET A 237 -10.23 5.48 15.10
CA MET A 237 -9.75 4.27 15.76
C MET A 237 -10.76 3.70 16.77
N ASP A 238 -11.49 4.53 17.53
CA ASP A 238 -12.57 4.06 18.39
C ASP A 238 -13.74 3.49 17.55
N TYR A 239 -14.05 4.06 16.38
CA TYR A 239 -14.97 3.45 15.40
C TYR A 239 -14.48 2.08 14.91
N LEU A 240 -13.23 1.99 14.43
CA LEU A 240 -12.65 0.72 13.95
C LEU A 240 -12.62 -0.33 15.07
N LEU A 241 -12.32 0.05 16.31
CA LEU A 241 -12.32 -0.86 17.45
C LEU A 241 -13.72 -1.39 17.76
N ALA A 242 -14.75 -0.53 17.73
CA ALA A 242 -16.15 -0.95 17.89
C ALA A 242 -16.59 -1.89 16.75
N PHE A 243 -16.26 -1.53 15.49
CA PHE A 243 -16.54 -2.32 14.30
C PHE A 243 -15.88 -3.71 14.36
N VAL A 244 -14.58 -3.76 14.69
CA VAL A 244 -13.82 -5.02 14.85
C VAL A 244 -14.40 -5.89 15.97
N LYS A 245 -14.82 -5.30 17.10
CA LYS A 245 -15.51 -6.03 18.18
C LYS A 245 -16.86 -6.61 17.75
N GLU A 246 -17.58 -5.94 16.87
CA GLU A 246 -18.83 -6.46 16.29
C GLU A 246 -18.54 -7.63 15.33
N LYS A 247 -17.69 -7.42 14.32
CA LYS A 247 -17.40 -8.46 13.30
C LYS A 247 -16.59 -9.65 13.85
N GLY A 248 -15.85 -9.42 14.93
CA GLY A 248 -15.07 -10.42 15.67
C GLY A 248 -15.92 -11.50 16.35
N ARG A 249 -17.22 -11.25 16.59
CA ARG A 249 -18.16 -12.24 17.18
C ARG A 249 -18.27 -13.53 16.36
N GLY A 250 -17.99 -13.48 15.06
CA GLY A 250 -17.94 -14.64 14.16
C GLY A 250 -16.53 -15.20 13.90
N GLY A 251 -15.52 -14.86 14.72
CA GLY A 251 -14.12 -15.26 14.54
C GLY A 251 -13.18 -14.07 14.31
N LEU A 252 -11.89 -14.27 14.63
CA LEU A 252 -10.84 -13.25 14.67
C LEU A 252 -10.75 -12.42 13.37
N VAL A 253 -10.75 -11.10 13.52
CA VAL A 253 -10.39 -10.15 12.46
C VAL A 253 -8.90 -9.84 12.55
N ARG A 254 -8.22 -9.72 11.40
CA ARG A 254 -6.80 -9.35 11.32
C ARG A 254 -6.59 -8.00 10.67
N ILE A 255 -5.63 -7.23 11.19
CA ILE A 255 -5.27 -5.90 10.71
C ILE A 255 -3.99 -5.95 9.86
N ASN A 256 -3.94 -5.07 8.88
CA ASN A 256 -2.86 -4.92 7.92
C ASN A 256 -2.75 -3.43 7.54
N SER A 257 -1.56 -2.86 7.51
CA SER A 257 -1.32 -1.42 7.30
C SER A 257 -0.57 -1.14 5.99
N GLY A 258 -0.29 0.12 5.67
CA GLY A 258 0.61 0.50 4.59
C GLY A 258 2.06 0.03 4.83
N HIS A 259 2.50 0.03 6.10
CA HIS A 259 3.88 -0.27 6.49
C HIS A 259 3.93 -1.17 7.73
N ALA A 260 5.02 -1.93 7.90
CA ALA A 260 5.36 -2.88 8.98
C ALA A 260 4.35 -3.98 9.40
N THR A 261 3.07 -3.67 9.52
CA THR A 261 2.06 -4.42 10.27
C THR A 261 1.22 -5.25 9.33
N VAL A 262 1.47 -6.56 9.28
CA VAL A 262 0.72 -7.50 8.44
C VAL A 262 0.10 -8.61 9.27
N HIS A 263 -1.17 -8.89 9.03
CA HIS A 263 -1.89 -10.07 9.50
C HIS A 263 -1.92 -10.23 11.04
N GLN A 264 -1.95 -9.12 11.79
CA GLN A 264 -1.95 -9.10 13.26
C GLN A 264 -3.37 -9.12 13.87
N PRO A 265 -3.58 -9.46 15.16
CA PRO A 265 -4.91 -9.49 15.77
C PRO A 265 -5.52 -8.08 15.88
N ALA A 266 -6.54 -7.77 15.07
CA ALA A 266 -6.99 -6.39 14.86
C ALA A 266 -7.45 -5.68 16.16
N GLN A 267 -8.21 -6.38 17.02
CA GLN A 267 -8.71 -5.78 18.25
C GLN A 267 -7.57 -5.41 19.21
N GLU A 268 -6.58 -6.30 19.36
CA GLU A 268 -5.47 -6.10 20.29
C GLU A 268 -4.57 -4.96 19.84
N VAL A 269 -4.26 -4.90 18.55
CA VAL A 269 -3.47 -3.81 17.96
C VAL A 269 -4.19 -2.47 18.12
N LEU A 270 -5.47 -2.37 17.73
CA LEU A 270 -6.26 -1.14 17.89
C LEU A 270 -6.34 -0.69 19.35
N GLU A 271 -6.58 -1.60 20.30
CA GLU A 271 -6.58 -1.29 21.73
C GLU A 271 -5.22 -0.76 22.19
N LYS A 272 -4.11 -1.39 21.78
CA LYS A 272 -2.77 -1.02 22.25
C LYS A 272 -2.21 0.25 21.60
N THR A 273 -2.52 0.52 20.33
CA THR A 273 -2.20 1.81 19.70
C THR A 273 -3.01 2.94 20.33
N MET A 274 -4.29 2.71 20.65
CA MET A 274 -5.13 3.70 21.34
C MET A 274 -4.67 3.97 22.78
N ASP A 275 -4.26 2.95 23.53
CA ASP A 275 -3.64 3.12 24.84
C ASP A 275 -2.39 4.02 24.75
N PHE A 276 -1.50 3.74 23.78
CA PHE A 276 -0.29 4.54 23.53
C PHE A 276 -0.60 6.00 23.18
N MET A 277 -1.54 6.25 22.25
CA MET A 277 -1.92 7.61 21.88
C MET A 277 -2.56 8.36 23.07
N ARG A 278 -3.42 7.70 23.85
CA ARG A 278 -4.01 8.26 25.07
C ARG A 278 -2.96 8.60 26.13
N ASP A 279 -1.90 7.81 26.25
CA ASP A 279 -0.80 8.08 27.18
C ASP A 279 0.12 9.23 26.71
N ILE A 280 0.29 9.43 25.40
CA ILE A 280 0.95 10.63 24.82
C ILE A 280 0.12 11.89 25.11
N VAL A 281 -1.16 11.87 24.74
CA VAL A 281 -2.05 13.03 24.93
C VAL A 281 -2.17 13.34 26.42
N GLY A 282 -2.42 12.34 27.27
CA GLY A 282 -2.46 12.48 28.73
C GLY A 282 -1.12 12.79 29.41
N GLY A 283 -0.02 12.95 28.67
CA GLY A 283 1.27 13.41 29.19
C GLY A 283 2.04 12.37 30.02
N LYS A 284 1.69 11.09 29.94
CA LYS A 284 2.37 9.98 30.63
C LYS A 284 3.54 9.45 29.81
N GLU A 285 3.40 9.34 28.49
CA GLU A 285 4.48 8.88 27.61
C GLU A 285 5.54 9.98 27.47
N PRO A 286 6.80 9.74 27.88
CA PRO A 286 7.84 10.76 27.80
C PRO A 286 8.21 11.11 26.36
N LEU A 287 8.27 12.42 26.08
CA LEU A 287 8.81 12.93 24.84
C LEU A 287 10.28 12.51 24.67
N ARG A 288 10.62 11.88 23.54
CA ARG A 288 11.97 11.42 23.23
C ARG A 288 12.82 12.49 22.54
N ARG A 289 12.24 13.19 21.55
CA ARG A 289 12.97 14.14 20.70
C ARG A 289 12.05 15.22 20.11
N ARG A 290 12.60 16.41 19.87
CA ARG A 290 12.04 17.42 18.94
C ARG A 290 12.91 17.53 17.69
N LEU A 291 12.30 17.84 16.56
CA LEU A 291 12.96 18.11 15.29
C LEU A 291 12.10 19.05 14.45
N VAL A 292 12.71 19.83 13.55
CA VAL A 292 11.97 20.63 12.56
C VAL A 292 11.80 19.81 11.29
N VAL A 293 10.56 19.63 10.84
CA VAL A 293 10.22 18.93 9.59
C VAL A 293 9.43 19.91 8.72
N ARG A 294 9.90 20.18 7.50
CA ARG A 294 9.26 21.10 6.54
C ARG A 294 8.97 22.52 7.09
N GLY A 295 9.72 22.96 8.11
CA GLY A 295 9.53 24.25 8.77
C GLY A 295 8.58 24.23 9.98
N GLU A 296 8.05 23.07 10.35
CA GLU A 296 7.15 22.87 11.48
C GLU A 296 7.82 22.06 12.61
N ASP A 297 7.64 22.50 13.86
CA ASP A 297 8.16 21.81 15.04
C ASP A 297 7.42 20.47 15.24
N ASN A 298 8.17 19.38 15.18
CA ASN A 298 7.71 18.01 15.31
C ASN A 298 8.26 17.37 16.60
N VAL A 299 7.44 16.50 17.19
CA VAL A 299 7.71 15.72 18.40
C VAL A 299 7.81 14.24 18.07
N VAL A 300 8.63 13.51 18.83
CA VAL A 300 8.77 12.05 18.73
C VAL A 300 8.54 11.40 20.08
N TYR A 301 7.64 10.42 20.12
CA TYR A 301 7.37 9.53 21.25
C TYR A 301 7.67 8.09 20.86
N GLU A 302 8.11 7.28 21.81
CA GLU A 302 8.46 5.87 21.60
C GLU A 302 8.15 5.10 22.88
N GLN A 303 7.20 4.16 22.77
CA GLN A 303 6.72 3.35 23.88
C GLN A 303 7.86 2.52 24.48
N GLU A 304 7.85 2.32 25.80
CA GLU A 304 8.73 1.33 26.44
C GLU A 304 8.55 -0.05 25.80
N GLY A 305 9.66 -0.63 25.32
CA GLY A 305 9.67 -1.89 24.55
C GLY A 305 9.58 -1.73 23.03
N GLY A 306 9.44 -0.52 22.50
CA GLY A 306 9.58 -0.22 21.07
C GLY A 306 8.49 -0.82 20.17
N ARG A 307 7.30 -1.09 20.71
CA ARG A 307 6.17 -1.60 19.91
C ARG A 307 5.45 -0.51 19.12
N PHE A 308 5.31 0.68 19.69
CA PHE A 308 4.70 1.83 19.02
C PHE A 308 5.58 3.06 19.15
N ALA A 309 5.59 3.88 18.11
CA ALA A 309 6.21 5.19 18.09
C ALA A 309 5.31 6.18 17.34
N LEU A 310 5.47 7.48 17.63
CA LEU A 310 4.75 8.56 16.98
C LEU A 310 5.75 9.64 16.56
N ARG A 311 5.62 10.15 15.33
CA ARG A 311 6.21 11.41 14.88
C ARG A 311 5.10 12.30 14.33
N CYS A 312 4.92 13.49 14.87
CA CYS A 312 3.90 14.43 14.40
C CYS A 312 4.30 15.88 14.69
N PRO A 313 3.65 16.87 14.05
CA PRO A 313 3.71 18.26 14.50
C PRO A 313 3.29 18.39 15.97
N GLU A 314 4.00 19.21 16.75
CA GLU A 314 3.74 19.38 18.19
C GLU A 314 2.33 19.91 18.45
N ARG A 315 1.80 20.77 17.56
CA ARG A 315 0.42 21.28 17.68
C ARG A 315 -0.64 20.18 17.72
N LEU A 316 -0.50 19.07 16.99
CA LEU A 316 -1.53 18.02 16.96
C LEU A 316 -1.72 17.38 18.34
N VAL A 317 -0.63 17.21 19.09
CA VAL A 317 -0.68 16.70 20.47
C VAL A 317 -1.27 17.76 21.42
N LEU A 318 -0.96 19.03 21.20
CA LEU A 318 -1.51 20.14 22.00
C LEU A 318 -3.00 20.37 21.76
N ASP A 319 -3.48 20.18 20.53
CA ASP A 319 -4.88 20.31 20.17
C ASP A 319 -5.69 19.12 20.72
N ALA A 320 -5.17 17.89 20.62
CA ALA A 320 -5.75 16.73 21.29
C ALA A 320 -5.76 16.83 22.83
N ARG A 321 -4.78 17.52 23.42
CA ARG A 321 -4.75 17.78 24.88
C ARG A 321 -5.88 18.69 25.34
N LYS A 322 -6.13 19.80 24.64
CA LYS A 322 -7.20 20.76 25.00
C LYS A 322 -8.56 20.06 25.10
N LEU A 323 -8.90 19.21 24.13
CA LEU A 323 -10.18 18.49 24.09
C LEU A 323 -10.30 17.37 25.13
N ASN A 324 -9.21 16.95 25.78
CA ASN A 324 -9.25 16.03 26.92
C ASN A 324 -9.38 16.77 28.27
N GLU A 325 -9.30 18.11 28.28
CA GLU A 325 -9.43 18.96 29.48
C GLU A 325 -10.83 19.63 29.57
N GLU A 326 -11.66 19.51 28.53
CA GLU A 326 -13.04 20.01 28.42
C GLU A 326 -14.11 18.95 28.78
#